data_AF-A0A316VD27-F1
#
_entry.id   AF-A0A316VD27-F1
#
_cell.length_a   1.000
_cell.length_b   1.000
_cell.length_c   1.000
_cell.angle_alpha   90.00
_cell.angle_beta   90.00
_cell.angle_gamma   90.00
#
_symmetry.space_group_name_H-M   'P 1'
#
loop_
_entity.id
_entity.type
_entity.pdbx_description
1 polymer ?
#
loop_
_entity_poly.entity_id
_entity_poly.type
_entity_poly.pdbx_seq_one_letter_code
_entity_poly.pdbx_strand_id
1 'polypeptide(L)'
;GPFAIFVQLIMGVLVVGTLVLKRQREKPKRPWKIWMLDISKQMLGQLFVHILNVLLSSLGSRASEGENNPCSLYFLNIAIDTTIGVLFIYYCMKFLTHYFTDVLGWPGFVSGQYSSTPSVIGRRRRAGPRRIMTFFFRQLAMYLLSLLLMKIMVLILFGIFPFLFDIGRWVLNLFGDHKKAQVFFVMALFPLAMNTLQFWLIDSVLR
;
A
#
# COMPACT_ATOMS: atom_id res chain seq x y z
N GLY A 1 12.40 -10.61 15.90
CA GLY A 1 13.12 -11.89 16.06
C GLY A 1 13.14 -12.67 14.74
N PRO A 2 13.99 -13.70 14.61
CA PRO A 2 14.18 -14.45 13.37
C PRO A 2 12.89 -15.06 12.79
N PHE A 3 12.01 -15.55 13.66
CA PHE A 3 10.70 -16.10 13.27
C PHE A 3 9.80 -15.08 12.55
N ALA A 4 9.77 -13.83 13.03
CA ALA A 4 8.95 -12.78 12.40
C ALA A 4 9.46 -12.43 11.00
N ILE A 5 10.79 -12.42 10.80
CA ILE A 5 11.43 -12.18 9.49
C ILE A 5 11.08 -13.30 8.53
N PHE A 6 11.12 -14.56 8.99
CA PHE A 6 10.74 -15.71 8.20
C PHE A 6 9.29 -15.63 7.72
N VAL A 7 8.35 -15.33 8.63
CA VAL A 7 6.93 -15.17 8.30
C VAL A 7 6.72 -14.00 7.33
N GLN A 8 7.37 -12.86 7.55
CA GLN A 8 7.31 -11.71 6.63
C GLN A 8 7.83 -12.04 5.22
N LEU A 9 8.91 -12.82 5.11
CA LEU A 9 9.46 -13.23 3.83
C LEU A 9 8.48 -14.14 3.08
N ILE A 10 7.88 -15.13 3.75
CA ILE A 10 6.85 -15.99 3.16
C ILE A 10 5.67 -15.16 2.68
N MET A 11 5.16 -14.25 3.51
CA MET A 11 4.06 -13.36 3.12
C MET A 11 4.43 -12.52 1.89
N GLY A 12 5.64 -11.98 1.85
CA GLY A 12 6.16 -11.25 0.69
C GLY A 12 6.20 -12.09 -0.59
N VAL A 13 6.66 -13.33 -0.49
CA VAL A 13 6.67 -14.28 -1.63
C VAL A 13 5.26 -14.58 -2.12
N LEU A 14 4.31 -14.81 -1.21
CA LEU A 14 2.91 -15.07 -1.56
C LEU A 14 2.24 -13.86 -2.24
N VAL A 15 2.49 -12.66 -1.73
CA VAL A 15 1.96 -11.41 -2.32
C VAL A 15 2.52 -11.20 -3.72
N VAL A 16 3.85 -11.28 -3.89
CA VAL A 16 4.50 -11.11 -5.21
C VAL A 16 4.05 -12.21 -6.18
N GLY A 17 3.95 -13.46 -5.70
CA GLY A 17 3.43 -14.58 -6.49
C GLY A 17 2.02 -14.34 -7.00
N THR A 18 1.14 -13.78 -6.17
CA THR A 18 -0.23 -13.39 -6.56
C THR A 18 -0.22 -12.34 -7.68
N LEU A 19 0.67 -11.36 -7.61
CA LEU A 19 0.80 -10.33 -8.65
C LEU A 19 1.39 -10.89 -9.97
N VAL A 20 2.30 -11.86 -9.90
CA VAL A 20 2.79 -12.58 -11.08
C VAL A 20 1.66 -13.37 -11.74
N LEU A 21 0.85 -14.09 -10.96
CA LEU A 21 -0.32 -14.82 -11.47
C LEU A 21 -1.36 -13.88 -12.08
N LYS A 22 -1.61 -12.72 -11.44
CA LYS A 22 -2.46 -11.66 -11.99
C LYS A 22 -1.95 -11.22 -13.36
N ARG A 23 -0.66 -10.89 -13.46
CA ARG A 23 -0.01 -10.51 -14.73
C ARG A 23 -0.16 -11.56 -15.82
N GLN A 24 -0.04 -12.85 -15.49
CA GLN A 24 -0.22 -13.93 -16.47
C GLN A 24 -1.63 -13.97 -17.07
N ARG A 25 -2.64 -13.56 -16.29
CA ARG A 25 -4.04 -13.49 -16.71
C ARG A 25 -4.41 -12.17 -17.42
N GLU A 26 -3.53 -11.17 -17.41
CA GLU A 26 -3.77 -9.90 -18.10
C GLU A 26 -3.80 -10.07 -19.63
N LYS A 27 -4.78 -9.43 -20.26
CA LYS A 27 -4.88 -9.29 -21.72
C LYS A 27 -5.06 -7.79 -22.06
N PRO A 28 -4.15 -7.15 -22.82
CA PRO A 28 -2.82 -7.62 -23.21
C PRO A 28 -1.84 -7.70 -22.02
N LYS A 29 -0.83 -8.58 -22.10
CA LYS A 29 0.16 -8.77 -21.03
C LYS A 29 1.10 -7.58 -20.92
N ARG A 30 1.22 -7.00 -19.73
CA ARG A 30 2.14 -5.88 -19.48
C ARG A 30 3.62 -6.27 -19.66
N PRO A 31 4.46 -5.44 -20.29
CA PRO A 31 5.90 -5.71 -20.41
C PRO A 31 6.57 -5.87 -19.04
N TRP A 32 7.45 -6.87 -18.90
CA TRP A 32 8.16 -7.16 -17.63
C TRP A 32 8.88 -5.95 -17.04
N LYS A 33 9.50 -5.10 -17.88
CA LYS A 33 10.19 -3.90 -17.42
C LYS A 33 9.26 -2.93 -16.69
N ILE A 34 8.07 -2.72 -17.23
CA ILE A 34 7.10 -1.79 -16.65
C ILE A 34 6.48 -2.41 -15.40
N TRP A 35 6.16 -3.70 -15.45
CA TRP A 35 5.65 -4.42 -14.28
C TRP A 35 6.64 -4.38 -13.11
N MET A 36 7.94 -4.63 -13.34
CA MET A 36 8.96 -4.55 -12.29
C MET A 36 9.07 -3.15 -11.67
N LEU A 37 8.90 -2.09 -12.46
CA LEU A 37 8.86 -0.71 -11.95
C LEU A 37 7.61 -0.47 -11.08
N ASP A 38 6.47 -1.03 -11.44
CA ASP A 38 5.26 -0.88 -10.62
C ASP A 38 5.32 -1.67 -9.32
N ILE A 39 5.83 -2.89 -9.37
CA ILE A 39 6.06 -3.70 -8.16
C ILE A 39 7.07 -3.02 -7.24
N SER A 40 8.16 -2.46 -7.79
CA SER A 40 9.15 -1.76 -6.95
C SER A 40 8.57 -0.51 -6.30
N LYS A 41 7.69 0.25 -6.97
CA LYS A 41 6.92 1.34 -6.33
C LYS A 41 6.10 0.84 -5.14
N GLN A 42 5.38 -0.27 -5.32
CA GLN A 42 4.54 -0.85 -4.26
C GLN A 42 5.38 -1.36 -3.08
N MET A 43 6.52 -2.02 -3.34
CA MET A 43 7.44 -2.46 -2.28
C MET A 43 8.03 -1.29 -1.49
N LEU A 44 8.45 -0.22 -2.17
CA LEU A 44 8.93 1.00 -1.52
C LEU A 44 7.82 1.67 -0.70
N GLY A 45 6.59 1.69 -1.21
CA GLY A 45 5.43 2.19 -0.46
C GLY A 45 5.13 1.37 0.80
N GLN A 46 5.22 0.04 0.72
CA GLN A 46 5.02 -0.83 1.89
C GLN A 46 6.10 -0.61 2.95
N LEU A 47 7.35 -0.46 2.53
CA LEU A 47 8.44 -0.10 3.43
C LEU A 47 8.19 1.25 4.09
N PHE A 48 7.72 2.24 3.33
CA PHE A 48 7.39 3.56 3.84
C PHE A 48 6.25 3.52 4.87
N VAL A 49 5.14 2.84 4.58
CA VAL A 49 4.03 2.67 5.53
C VAL A 49 4.47 1.89 6.77
N HIS A 50 5.31 0.87 6.62
CA HIS A 50 5.86 0.14 7.77
C HIS A 50 6.67 1.06 8.69
N ILE A 51 7.56 1.89 8.13
CA ILE A 51 8.33 2.88 8.89
C ILE A 51 7.39 3.87 9.59
N LEU A 52 6.38 4.41 8.88
CA LEU A 52 5.40 5.31 9.48
C LEU A 52 4.65 4.63 10.64
N ASN A 53 4.20 3.39 10.48
CA ASN A 53 3.50 2.66 11.53
C ASN A 53 4.38 2.44 12.77
N VAL A 54 5.67 2.15 12.60
CA VAL A 54 6.62 2.01 13.72
C VAL A 54 6.85 3.35 14.42
N LEU A 55 7.08 4.43 13.65
CA LEU A 55 7.26 5.78 14.21
C LEU A 55 6.02 6.22 14.98
N LEU A 56 4.83 6.04 14.41
CA LEU A 56 3.57 6.39 15.04
C LEU A 56 3.29 5.54 16.27
N SER A 57 3.64 4.25 16.25
CA SER A 57 3.55 3.40 17.44
C SER A 57 4.43 3.91 18.57
N SER A 58 5.64 4.40 18.26
CA SER A 58 6.58 4.94 19.26
C SER A 58 6.19 6.31 19.80
N LEU A 59 5.51 7.12 19.00
CA LEU A 59 4.98 8.43 19.40
C LEU A 59 3.66 8.29 20.17
N GLY A 60 2.76 7.43 19.68
CA GLY A 60 1.46 7.15 20.28
C GLY A 60 1.55 6.43 21.62
N SER A 61 2.54 5.54 21.81
CA SER A 61 2.79 4.92 23.12
C SER A 61 3.20 5.92 24.21
N ARG A 62 3.63 7.14 23.83
CA ARG A 62 3.91 8.23 24.77
C ARG A 62 2.71 9.15 25.03
N ALA A 63 1.71 9.12 24.14
CA ALA A 63 0.55 10.02 24.17
C ALA A 63 -0.74 9.33 24.65
N SER A 64 -0.78 8.00 24.76
CA SER A 64 -1.95 7.24 25.19
C SER A 64 -1.62 6.34 26.38
N GLU A 65 -1.78 6.87 27.60
CA GLU A 65 -1.89 6.10 28.85
C GLU A 65 -3.27 5.40 29.01
N GLY A 66 -3.89 5.00 27.90
CA GLY A 66 -5.21 4.34 27.90
C GLY A 66 -5.08 2.83 27.66
N GLU A 67 -5.81 2.02 28.43
CA GLU A 67 -5.92 0.54 28.43
C GLU A 67 -6.37 -0.09 27.08
N ASN A 68 -5.76 0.28 25.96
CA ASN A 68 -6.10 -0.27 24.65
C ASN A 68 -5.23 -1.49 24.34
N ASN A 69 -5.87 -2.64 24.08
CA ASN A 69 -5.17 -3.87 23.70
C ASN A 69 -4.36 -3.64 22.41
N PRO A 70 -3.03 -3.87 22.41
CA PRO A 70 -2.18 -3.63 21.24
C PRO A 70 -2.58 -4.48 20.03
N CYS A 71 -3.17 -5.66 20.24
CA CYS A 71 -3.68 -6.50 19.15
C CYS A 71 -4.90 -5.87 18.47
N SER A 72 -5.82 -5.25 19.24
CA SER A 72 -6.99 -4.55 18.70
C SER A 72 -6.56 -3.34 17.87
N LEU A 73 -5.63 -2.56 18.40
CA LEU A 73 -5.02 -1.41 17.74
C LEU A 73 -4.37 -1.79 16.42
N TYR A 74 -3.52 -2.82 16.43
CA TYR A 74 -2.83 -3.29 15.25
C TYR A 74 -3.79 -3.85 14.19
N PHE A 75 -4.76 -4.69 14.62
CA PHE A 75 -5.80 -5.25 13.76
C PHE A 75 -6.59 -4.15 13.05
N LEU A 76 -7.10 -3.19 13.81
CA LEU A 76 -7.94 -2.11 13.30
C LEU A 76 -7.16 -1.16 12.39
N ASN A 77 -5.90 -0.87 12.72
CA ASN A 77 -5.01 -0.08 11.89
C ASN A 77 -4.82 -0.74 10.51
N ILE A 78 -4.52 -2.04 10.46
CA ILE A 78 -4.43 -2.77 9.19
C ILE A 78 -5.77 -2.81 8.47
N ALA A 79 -6.85 -3.10 9.18
CA ALA A 79 -8.18 -3.20 8.58
C ALA A 79 -8.57 -1.89 7.88
N ILE A 80 -8.34 -0.74 8.52
CA ILE A 80 -8.68 0.57 7.95
C ILE A 80 -7.69 0.98 6.86
N ASP A 81 -6.38 0.81 7.06
CA ASP A 81 -5.35 1.10 6.04
C ASP A 81 -5.66 0.37 4.71
N THR A 82 -6.07 -0.89 4.81
CA THR A 82 -6.29 -1.78 3.64
C THR A 82 -7.69 -1.65 3.02
N THR A 83 -8.66 -1.03 3.72
CA THR A 83 -10.04 -0.84 3.22
C THR A 83 -10.27 0.62 2.82
N ILE A 84 -10.57 1.48 3.80
CA ILE A 84 -10.82 2.92 3.60
C ILE A 84 -9.57 3.60 3.07
N GLY A 85 -8.39 3.20 3.55
CA GLY A 85 -7.12 3.75 3.11
C GLY A 85 -6.84 3.51 1.62
N VAL A 86 -7.10 2.30 1.10
CA VAL A 86 -6.95 2.00 -0.34
C VAL A 86 -7.92 2.82 -1.19
N LEU A 87 -9.17 2.97 -0.74
CA LEU A 87 -10.15 3.81 -1.41
C LEU A 87 -9.68 5.28 -1.46
N PHE A 88 -9.17 5.79 -0.34
CA PHE A 88 -8.60 7.13 -0.27
C PHE A 88 -7.40 7.30 -1.21
N ILE A 89 -6.48 6.34 -1.23
CA ILE A 89 -5.31 6.34 -2.13
C ILE A 89 -5.76 6.42 -3.58
N TYR A 90 -6.79 5.67 -3.98
CA TYR A 90 -7.34 5.70 -5.33
C TYR A 90 -7.81 7.11 -5.72
N TYR A 91 -8.64 7.76 -4.89
CA TYR A 91 -9.12 9.11 -5.16
C TYR A 91 -8.00 10.15 -5.13
N CYS A 92 -7.08 10.04 -4.17
CA CYS A 92 -5.94 10.94 -4.03
C CYS A 92 -5.02 10.85 -5.25
N MET A 93 -4.66 9.64 -5.69
CA MET A 93 -3.84 9.43 -6.89
C MET A 93 -4.52 9.97 -8.14
N LYS A 94 -5.85 9.76 -8.30
CA LYS A 94 -6.61 10.29 -9.44
C LYS A 94 -6.63 11.81 -9.44
N PHE A 95 -6.86 12.42 -8.28
CA PHE A 95 -6.85 13.87 -8.10
C PHE A 95 -5.46 14.47 -8.39
N LEU A 96 -4.41 13.92 -7.80
CA LEU A 96 -3.03 14.39 -8.01
C LEU A 96 -2.62 14.23 -9.47
N THR A 97 -2.95 13.10 -10.11
CA THR A 97 -2.65 12.88 -11.52
C THR A 97 -3.35 13.90 -12.40
N HIS A 98 -4.64 14.17 -12.17
CA HIS A 98 -5.40 15.20 -12.89
C HIS A 98 -4.80 16.59 -12.67
N TYR A 99 -4.49 16.95 -11.43
CA TYR A 99 -3.91 18.25 -11.10
C TYR A 99 -2.54 18.46 -11.75
N PHE A 100 -1.62 17.51 -11.63
CA PHE A 100 -0.28 17.65 -12.21
C PHE A 100 -0.26 17.52 -13.74
N THR A 101 -1.13 16.69 -14.32
CA THR A 101 -1.13 16.42 -15.78
C THR A 101 -1.99 17.42 -16.54
N ASP A 102 -3.23 17.64 -16.11
CA ASP A 102 -4.22 18.41 -16.88
C ASP A 102 -4.22 19.89 -16.51
N VAL A 103 -3.97 20.24 -15.25
CA VAL A 103 -3.92 21.64 -14.80
C VAL A 103 -2.53 22.23 -14.97
N LEU A 104 -1.48 21.54 -14.50
CA LEU A 104 -0.09 22.02 -14.59
C LEU A 104 0.61 21.64 -15.90
N GLY A 105 0.04 20.72 -16.69
CA GLY A 105 0.60 20.32 -17.98
C GLY A 105 1.91 19.53 -17.89
N TRP A 106 2.25 18.96 -16.71
CA TRP A 106 3.53 18.30 -16.53
C TRP A 106 3.50 16.84 -16.99
N PRO A 107 4.45 16.38 -17.82
CA PRO A 107 4.49 14.98 -18.26
C PRO A 107 5.08 14.05 -17.18
N GLY A 108 4.64 12.79 -17.21
CA GLY A 108 5.23 11.70 -16.42
C GLY A 108 4.55 11.40 -15.08
N PHE A 109 3.37 11.97 -14.83
CA PHE A 109 2.57 11.69 -13.64
C PHE A 109 1.53 10.57 -13.86
N VAL A 110 1.19 10.24 -15.11
CA VAL A 110 0.30 9.13 -15.44
C VAL A 110 0.97 7.80 -15.09
N SER A 111 0.37 7.04 -14.16
CA SER A 111 0.89 5.74 -13.76
C SER A 111 0.95 4.77 -14.95
N GLY A 112 1.96 3.89 -14.93
CA GLY A 112 2.19 2.90 -15.98
C GLY A 112 2.78 3.44 -17.27
N GLN A 113 2.83 4.77 -17.45
CA GLN A 113 3.46 5.43 -18.60
C GLN A 113 4.87 5.94 -18.25
N TYR A 114 5.89 5.25 -18.74
CA TYR A 114 7.31 5.57 -18.50
C TYR A 114 8.03 6.10 -19.73
N SER A 115 7.32 6.27 -20.85
CA SER A 115 7.87 6.77 -22.11
C SER A 115 6.88 7.72 -22.77
N SER A 116 7.35 8.88 -23.20
CA SER A 116 6.54 9.96 -23.78
C SER A 116 6.25 9.79 -25.29
N THR A 117 6.42 8.60 -25.86
CA THR A 117 6.16 8.37 -27.29
C THR A 117 5.02 7.38 -27.44
N PRO A 118 3.90 7.76 -28.11
CA PRO A 118 2.98 6.76 -28.62
C PRO A 118 3.78 5.88 -29.60
N SER A 119 3.46 4.61 -29.63
CA SER A 119 4.00 3.65 -30.59
C SER A 119 3.57 4.02 -32.01
N VAL A 120 4.13 5.10 -32.57
CA VAL A 120 4.05 5.41 -33.99
C VAL A 120 4.98 4.42 -34.68
N ILE A 121 4.36 3.55 -35.44
CA ILE A 121 4.96 2.58 -36.35
C ILE A 121 6.10 3.27 -37.11
N GLY A 122 7.35 2.86 -36.85
CA GLY A 122 8.49 3.16 -37.75
C GLY A 122 9.80 3.67 -37.14
N ARG A 123 9.84 4.34 -35.97
CA ARG A 123 11.12 4.80 -35.39
C ARG A 123 11.18 4.65 -33.87
N ARG A 124 11.81 3.57 -33.40
CA ARG A 124 12.17 3.35 -31.98
C ARG A 124 13.25 4.34 -31.53
N ARG A 125 12.91 5.59 -31.22
CA ARG A 125 13.77 6.41 -30.33
C ARG A 125 13.61 5.86 -28.91
N ARG A 126 14.53 4.99 -28.49
CA ARG A 126 14.61 4.53 -27.09
C ARG A 126 14.70 5.76 -26.20
N ALA A 127 13.71 6.00 -25.33
CA ALA A 127 13.84 6.98 -24.27
C ALA A 127 15.10 6.63 -23.45
N GLY A 128 15.99 7.60 -23.26
CA GLY A 128 17.22 7.38 -22.50
C GLY A 128 16.92 6.95 -21.05
N PRO A 129 17.78 6.13 -20.42
CA PRO A 129 17.56 5.59 -19.06
C PRO A 129 17.23 6.69 -18.03
N ARG A 130 17.84 7.87 -18.16
CA ARG A 130 17.62 9.02 -17.28
C ARG A 130 16.15 9.48 -17.24
N ARG A 131 15.45 9.51 -18.37
CA ARG A 131 14.05 9.99 -18.43
C ARG A 131 13.06 9.03 -17.80
N ILE A 132 13.28 7.71 -17.99
CA ILE A 132 12.47 6.66 -17.37
C ILE A 132 12.55 6.77 -15.85
N MET A 133 13.76 6.98 -15.32
CA MET A 133 13.98 7.16 -13.89
C MET A 133 13.31 8.44 -13.38
N THR A 134 13.36 9.55 -14.11
CA THR A 134 12.64 10.77 -13.73
C THR A 134 11.13 10.54 -13.60
N PHE A 135 10.50 9.85 -14.55
CA PHE A 135 9.06 9.54 -14.48
C PHE A 135 8.75 8.56 -13.34
N PHE A 136 9.61 7.57 -13.13
CA PHE A 136 9.51 6.67 -11.99
C PHE A 136 9.53 7.41 -10.66
N PHE A 137 10.49 8.30 -10.44
CA PHE A 137 10.58 9.06 -9.19
C PHE A 137 9.41 10.02 -9.01
N ARG A 138 8.89 10.64 -10.08
CA ARG A 138 7.67 11.47 -10.01
C ARG A 138 6.44 10.66 -9.59
N GLN A 139 6.21 9.51 -10.23
CA GLN A 139 5.11 8.61 -9.87
C GLN A 139 5.28 8.04 -8.46
N LEU A 140 6.50 7.68 -8.08
CA LEU A 140 6.81 7.21 -6.73
C LEU A 140 6.54 8.30 -5.70
N ALA A 141 6.96 9.54 -5.95
CA ALA A 141 6.71 10.66 -5.04
C ALA A 141 5.22 10.92 -4.82
N MET A 142 4.41 10.90 -5.89
CA MET A 142 2.95 11.02 -5.75
C MET A 142 2.34 9.85 -4.97
N TYR A 143 2.83 8.64 -5.22
CA TYR A 143 2.35 7.46 -4.51
C TYR A 143 2.71 7.52 -3.02
N LEU A 144 3.95 7.87 -2.67
CA LEU A 144 4.38 8.06 -1.28
C LEU A 144 3.63 9.21 -0.59
N LEU A 145 3.36 10.31 -1.29
CA LEU A 145 2.53 11.41 -0.79
C LEU A 145 1.09 10.93 -0.52
N SER A 146 0.50 10.15 -1.42
CA SER A 146 -0.84 9.59 -1.24
C SER A 146 -0.90 8.63 -0.05
N LEU A 147 0.14 7.82 0.15
CA LEU A 147 0.28 6.95 1.32
C LEU A 147 0.41 7.74 2.62
N LEU A 148 1.18 8.83 2.61
CA LEU A 148 1.32 9.71 3.76
C LEU A 148 -0.01 10.38 4.13
N LEU A 149 -0.72 10.93 3.13
CA LEU A 149 -2.04 11.55 3.32
C LEU A 149 -3.07 10.54 3.81
N MET A 150 -3.06 9.33 3.24
CA MET A 150 -3.88 8.22 3.73
C MET A 150 -3.59 7.94 5.20
N LYS A 151 -2.31 7.84 5.59
CA LYS A 151 -1.92 7.56 6.97
C LYS A 151 -2.42 8.64 7.93
N ILE A 152 -2.28 9.91 7.55
CA ILE A 152 -2.78 11.05 8.34
C ILE A 152 -4.30 10.96 8.48
N MET A 153 -5.02 10.65 7.40
CA MET A 153 -6.48 10.47 7.45
C MET A 153 -6.88 9.34 8.41
N VAL A 154 -6.20 8.19 8.39
CA VAL A 154 -6.48 7.08 9.32
C VAL A 154 -6.23 7.48 10.78
N LEU A 155 -5.17 8.25 11.05
CA LEU A 155 -4.89 8.76 12.39
C LEU A 155 -6.00 9.71 12.88
N ILE A 156 -6.44 10.64 12.02
CA ILE A 156 -7.54 11.56 12.33
C ILE A 156 -8.83 10.76 12.59
N LEU A 157 -9.11 9.73 11.78
CA LEU A 157 -10.26 8.87 11.94
C LEU A 157 -10.27 8.19 13.33
N PHE A 158 -9.13 7.68 13.80
CA PHE A 158 -9.04 7.12 15.16
C PHE A 158 -9.22 8.16 16.26
N GLY A 159 -8.75 9.39 16.05
CA GLY A 159 -8.96 10.48 17.00
C GLY A 159 -10.43 10.92 17.10
N ILE A 160 -11.15 10.92 15.98
CA ILE A 160 -12.57 11.35 15.93
C ILE A 160 -13.52 10.23 16.36
N PHE A 161 -13.21 8.97 16.00
CA PHE A 161 -14.10 7.83 16.18
C PHE A 161 -13.49 6.77 17.11
N PRO A 162 -13.44 7.02 18.44
CA PRO A 162 -12.88 6.09 19.41
C PRO A 162 -13.70 4.80 19.55
N PHE A 163 -14.96 4.76 19.11
CA PHE A 163 -15.78 3.53 19.13
C PHE A 163 -15.21 2.41 18.25
N LEU A 164 -14.36 2.75 17.26
CA LEU A 164 -13.73 1.75 16.38
C LEU A 164 -12.85 0.77 17.19
N PHE A 165 -12.29 1.21 18.32
CA PHE A 165 -11.53 0.36 19.23
C PHE A 165 -12.41 -0.72 19.88
N ASP A 166 -13.67 -0.40 20.19
CA ASP A 166 -14.64 -1.35 20.75
C ASP A 166 -15.02 -2.41 19.72
N ILE A 167 -15.16 -2.03 18.45
CA ILE A 167 -15.36 -2.98 17.35
C ILE A 167 -14.17 -3.93 17.25
N GLY A 168 -12.94 -3.40 17.30
CA GLY A 168 -11.73 -4.22 17.30
C GLY A 168 -11.67 -5.21 18.48
N ARG A 169 -12.04 -4.76 19.69
CA ARG A 169 -12.15 -5.62 20.87
C ARG A 169 -13.23 -6.69 20.70
N TRP A 170 -14.41 -6.32 20.20
CA TRP A 170 -15.52 -7.24 19.96
C TRP A 170 -15.14 -8.35 18.98
N VAL A 171 -14.51 -8.01 17.84
CA VAL A 171 -14.02 -9.00 16.87
C VAL A 171 -13.00 -9.95 17.51
N LEU A 172 -12.10 -9.43 18.34
CA LEU A 172 -11.06 -10.26 18.95
C LEU A 172 -11.57 -11.13 20.10
N ASN A 173 -12.61 -10.69 20.81
CA ASN A 173 -13.27 -11.49 21.83
C ASN A 173 -13.96 -12.74 21.25
N LEU A 174 -14.24 -12.78 19.93
CA LEU A 174 -14.73 -14.00 19.26
C LEU A 174 -13.73 -15.17 19.34
N PHE A 175 -12.44 -14.89 19.54
CA PHE A 175 -11.41 -15.92 19.73
C PHE A 175 -11.33 -16.45 21.18
N GLY A 176 -12.13 -15.88 22.10
CA GLY A 176 -12.20 -16.29 23.51
C GLY A 176 -10.85 -16.25 24.22
N ASP A 177 -10.61 -17.25 25.08
CA ASP A 177 -9.38 -17.36 25.89
C ASP A 177 -8.15 -17.85 25.12
N HIS A 178 -8.30 -18.19 23.84
CA HIS A 178 -7.20 -18.72 23.03
C HIS A 178 -6.26 -17.60 22.52
N LYS A 179 -5.50 -16.98 23.44
CA LYS A 179 -4.54 -15.90 23.14
C LYS A 179 -3.57 -16.22 22.00
N LYS A 180 -3.13 -17.49 21.88
CA LYS A 180 -2.25 -17.93 20.79
C LYS A 180 -2.94 -17.85 19.42
N ALA A 181 -4.20 -18.26 19.34
CA ALA A 181 -4.98 -18.20 18.10
C ALA A 181 -5.27 -16.75 17.70
N GLN A 182 -5.61 -15.90 18.68
CA GLN A 182 -5.80 -14.47 18.46
C GLN A 182 -4.56 -13.79 17.89
N VAL A 183 -3.39 -14.01 18.49
CA VAL A 183 -2.12 -13.43 18.01
C VAL A 183 -1.77 -13.93 16.61
N PHE A 184 -1.93 -15.24 16.34
CA PHE A 184 -1.70 -15.80 15.00
C PHE A 184 -2.63 -15.17 13.95
N PHE A 185 -3.91 -15.03 14.27
CA PHE A 185 -4.88 -14.37 13.39
C PHE A 185 -4.49 -12.92 13.10
N VAL A 186 -4.25 -12.13 14.14
CA VAL A 186 -3.99 -10.68 14.05
C VAL A 186 -2.65 -10.35 13.42
N MET A 187 -1.61 -11.14 13.69
CA MET A 187 -0.24 -10.84 13.25
C MET A 187 0.18 -11.56 11.96
N ALA A 188 -0.49 -12.66 11.57
CA ALA A 188 -0.13 -13.42 10.38
C ALA A 188 -1.28 -13.53 9.38
N LEU A 189 -2.39 -14.17 9.75
CA LEU A 189 -3.43 -14.54 8.78
C LEU A 189 -4.16 -13.31 8.20
N PHE A 190 -4.65 -12.43 9.07
CA PHE A 190 -5.40 -11.25 8.65
C PHE A 190 -4.53 -10.24 7.88
N PRO A 191 -3.31 -9.88 8.35
CA PRO A 191 -2.41 -9.03 7.58
C PRO A 191 -2.03 -9.63 6.23
N LEU A 192 -1.82 -10.95 6.13
CA LEU A 192 -1.52 -11.60 4.85
C LEU A 192 -2.67 -11.41 3.87
N ALA A 193 -3.90 -11.71 4.28
CA ALA A 193 -5.08 -11.57 3.42
C ALA A 193 -5.30 -10.11 3.01
N MET A 194 -5.31 -9.19 3.97
CA MET A 194 -5.61 -7.78 3.73
C MET A 194 -4.50 -7.07 2.93
N ASN A 195 -3.23 -7.34 3.22
CA ASN A 195 -2.14 -6.80 2.41
C ASN A 195 -2.17 -7.38 1.00
N THR A 196 -2.43 -8.67 0.82
CA THR A 196 -2.57 -9.27 -0.53
C THR A 196 -3.66 -8.56 -1.33
N LEU A 197 -4.83 -8.33 -0.69
CA LEU A 197 -5.92 -7.58 -1.30
C LEU A 197 -5.52 -6.13 -1.61
N GLN A 198 -4.84 -5.45 -0.69
CA GLN A 198 -4.34 -4.09 -0.89
C GLN A 198 -3.38 -4.01 -2.09
N PHE A 199 -2.35 -4.87 -2.15
CA PHE A 199 -1.41 -4.91 -3.27
C PHE A 199 -2.15 -5.22 -4.57
N TRP A 200 -3.12 -6.14 -4.54
CA TRP A 200 -3.90 -6.48 -5.73
C TRP A 200 -4.75 -5.30 -6.23
N LEU A 201 -5.39 -4.55 -5.32
CA LEU A 201 -6.18 -3.35 -5.63
C LEU A 201 -5.31 -2.20 -6.12
N ILE A 202 -4.21 -1.90 -5.42
CA ILE A 202 -3.28 -0.82 -5.80
C ILE A 202 -2.66 -1.12 -7.17
N ASP A 203 -2.28 -2.37 -7.43
CA ASP A 203 -1.79 -2.77 -8.74
C ASP A 203 -2.83 -2.57 -9.86
N SER A 204 -4.13 -2.74 -9.55
CA SER A 204 -5.22 -2.41 -10.48
C SER A 204 -5.37 -0.90 -10.72
N VAL A 205 -5.07 -0.07 -9.72
CA VAL A 205 -5.10 1.40 -9.81
C VAL A 205 -3.88 1.98 -10.55
N LEU A 206 -2.71 1.35 -10.40
CA LEU A 206 -1.47 1.77 -11.03
C LEU A 206 -1.40 1.42 -12.53
N ARG A 207 -2.32 0.59 -13.01
CA ARG A 207 -2.50 0.26 -14.43
C ARG A 207 -3.23 1.37 -15.18
#